data_AF-A0A2H6G571-F1
#
_entry.id   AF-A0A2H6G571-F1
#
_cell.length_a   1.000
_cell.length_b   1.000
_cell.length_c   1.000
_cell.angle_alpha   90.00
_cell.angle_beta   90.00
_cell.angle_gamma   90.00
#
_symmetry.space_group_name_H-M   'P 1'
#
loop_
_entity.id
_entity.type
_entity.pdbx_description
1 polymer ?
#
loop_
_entity_poly.entity_id
_entity_poly.type
_entity_poly.pdbx_seq_one_letter_code
_entity_poly.pdbx_strand_id
1 'polypeptide(L)'
;MGVNVATEVTGLLISHWHRDHIEGAYELVCACESAVIHASAALYNEEALNLASLYKKDPFGDTDKEIREFREIVECLRKRKRHDRFDLVHARYSFFDDHSSGARLVALSPSRVATTQAIERIRELKPKKGERRVRLVAPSSENLNAVALHFSFGKFSAVLGSDLEESGNIRTGWSAVLNSDITTELSLDKAHVYKVAHHGSVNGHHQGAWEKLFALQPQAITTPYSNSHLPAESDIERIIPLASSLIVTRDPTPKTKTKRDPVANRWLKRQTTHRHVINDKIGHIQIRIRPGGEFIVAKNSACVEYGS
;
A
#
# COMPACT_ATOMS: atom_id res chain seq x y z
N MET A 1 -12.72 -17.12 1.90
CA MET A 1 -11.52 -17.75 1.31
C MET A 1 -11.24 -19.16 1.84
N GLY A 2 -12.02 -19.71 2.79
CA GLY A 2 -11.84 -21.10 3.24
C GLY A 2 -10.50 -21.36 3.95
N VAL A 3 -9.81 -20.29 4.37
CA VAL A 3 -8.50 -20.32 5.03
C VAL A 3 -8.70 -20.11 6.53
N ASN A 4 -8.04 -20.92 7.35
CA ASN A 4 -7.87 -20.68 8.77
C ASN A 4 -6.81 -19.59 8.98
N VAL A 5 -7.27 -18.35 9.21
CA VAL A 5 -6.44 -17.15 9.33
C VAL A 5 -5.29 -17.32 10.34
N ALA A 6 -5.50 -18.03 11.44
CA ALA A 6 -4.50 -18.19 12.49
C ALA A 6 -3.31 -19.06 12.09
N THR A 7 -3.51 -20.02 11.19
CA THR A 7 -2.54 -21.09 10.93
C THR A 7 -2.09 -21.19 9.49
N GLU A 8 -2.93 -20.79 8.54
CA GLU A 8 -2.66 -20.94 7.11
C GLU A 8 -2.18 -19.64 6.44
N VAL A 9 -2.30 -18.49 7.11
CA VAL A 9 -1.63 -17.26 6.66
C VAL A 9 -0.16 -17.35 7.04
N THR A 10 0.71 -17.40 6.03
CA THR A 10 2.17 -17.58 6.21
C THR A 10 2.91 -16.25 6.39
N GLY A 11 2.38 -15.16 5.84
CA GLY A 11 3.00 -13.84 5.93
C GLY A 11 2.00 -12.69 5.83
N LEU A 12 2.31 -11.58 6.50
CA LEU A 12 1.60 -10.32 6.42
C LEU A 12 2.58 -9.21 6.07
N LEU A 13 2.36 -8.51 4.94
CA LEU A 13 3.18 -7.36 4.56
C LEU A 13 2.45 -6.05 4.89
N ILE A 14 3.09 -5.22 5.72
CA ILE A 14 2.71 -3.82 5.92
C ILE A 14 3.52 -3.01 4.92
N SER A 15 2.87 -2.58 3.83
CA SER A 15 3.57 -2.02 2.68
C SER A 15 4.18 -0.64 2.96
N HIS A 16 3.53 0.16 3.82
CA HIS A 16 4.08 1.35 4.48
C HIS A 16 3.17 1.80 5.63
N TRP A 17 3.52 2.91 6.29
CA TRP A 17 2.86 3.38 7.53
C TRP A 17 1.65 4.30 7.35
N HIS A 18 1.24 4.68 6.14
CA HIS A 18 0.08 5.55 6.03
C HIS A 18 -1.19 4.83 6.48
N ARG A 19 -2.13 5.62 6.98
CA ARG A 19 -3.31 5.12 7.69
C ARG A 19 -4.07 4.09 6.88
N ASP A 20 -4.34 4.39 5.62
CA ASP A 20 -5.08 3.53 4.70
C ASP A 20 -4.34 2.23 4.32
N HIS A 21 -3.11 2.05 4.78
CA HIS A 21 -2.31 0.84 4.64
C HIS A 21 -2.06 0.08 5.94
N ILE A 22 -2.04 0.77 7.09
CA ILE A 22 -1.74 0.15 8.39
C ILE A 22 -2.97 0.00 9.30
N GLU A 23 -4.05 0.79 9.10
CA GLU A 23 -5.23 0.75 9.96
C GLU A 23 -5.85 -0.67 9.99
N GLY A 24 -5.95 -1.25 11.19
CA GLY A 24 -6.45 -2.62 11.42
C GLY A 24 -5.38 -3.71 11.27
N ALA A 25 -4.13 -3.37 10.95
CA ALA A 25 -3.04 -4.34 10.85
C ALA A 25 -2.72 -5.00 12.20
N TYR A 26 -2.89 -4.30 13.33
CA TYR A 26 -2.75 -4.92 14.66
C TYR A 26 -3.72 -6.09 14.84
N GLU A 27 -4.98 -5.93 14.46
CA GLU A 27 -5.99 -6.98 14.57
C GLU A 27 -5.63 -8.19 13.68
N LEU A 28 -5.15 -7.94 12.46
CA LEU A 28 -4.66 -8.98 11.56
C LEU A 28 -3.43 -9.71 12.10
N VAL A 29 -2.45 -8.98 12.64
CA VAL A 29 -1.26 -9.57 13.29
C VAL A 29 -1.67 -10.42 14.49
N CYS A 30 -2.66 -9.96 15.27
CA CYS A 30 -3.23 -10.74 16.35
C CYS A 30 -3.94 -12.00 15.84
N ALA A 31 -4.73 -11.90 14.78
CA ALA A 31 -5.47 -13.03 14.23
C ALA A 31 -4.57 -14.08 13.56
N CYS A 32 -3.51 -13.66 12.86
CA CYS A 32 -2.60 -14.50 12.10
C CYS A 32 -1.43 -15.02 12.96
N GLU A 33 -1.69 -15.89 13.92
CA GLU A 33 -0.72 -16.35 14.91
C GLU A 33 0.55 -16.99 14.33
N SER A 34 0.44 -17.63 13.16
CA SER A 34 1.54 -18.33 12.50
C SER A 34 2.31 -17.47 11.48
N ALA A 35 1.77 -16.31 11.10
CA ALA A 35 2.33 -15.49 10.04
C ALA A 35 3.66 -14.83 10.45
N VAL A 36 4.56 -14.69 9.47
CA VAL A 36 5.70 -13.77 9.55
C VAL A 36 5.23 -12.36 9.19
N ILE A 37 5.60 -11.38 9.99
CA ILE A 37 5.29 -9.98 9.70
C ILE A 37 6.44 -9.41 8.90
N HIS A 38 6.12 -8.82 7.77
CA HIS A 38 7.06 -8.13 6.91
C HIS A 38 6.73 -6.64 6.90
N ALA A 39 7.73 -5.80 7.05
CA ALA A 39 7.58 -4.37 6.87
C ALA A 39 8.82 -3.79 6.22
N SER A 40 8.67 -2.63 5.58
CA SER A 40 9.79 -1.86 5.08
C SER A 40 10.88 -1.71 6.15
N ALA A 41 12.14 -1.94 5.78
CA ALA A 41 13.28 -1.73 6.68
C ALA A 41 13.33 -0.29 7.24
N ALA A 42 12.75 0.67 6.53
CA ALA A 42 12.59 2.04 6.98
C ALA A 42 11.66 2.20 8.19
N LEU A 43 10.77 1.24 8.46
CA LEU A 43 9.76 1.32 9.51
C LEU A 43 10.18 0.68 10.83
N TYR A 44 11.20 -0.17 10.82
CA TYR A 44 11.62 -0.92 12.00
C TYR A 44 13.13 -0.70 12.25
N ASN A 45 13.44 0.56 12.58
CA ASN A 45 14.73 0.99 13.11
C ASN A 45 14.57 1.51 14.54
N GLU A 46 15.68 1.68 15.25
CA GLU A 46 15.66 2.18 16.62
C GLU A 46 14.93 3.53 16.72
N GLU A 47 15.03 4.38 15.70
CA GLU A 47 14.40 5.70 15.70
C GLU A 47 12.90 5.63 15.56
N ALA A 48 12.37 4.74 14.73
CA ALA A 48 10.96 4.46 14.57
C ALA A 48 10.36 3.81 15.82
N LEU A 49 11.08 2.85 16.44
CA LEU A 49 10.67 2.23 17.70
C LEU A 49 10.67 3.24 18.86
N ASN A 50 11.71 4.06 18.94
CA ASN A 50 11.79 5.15 19.91
C ASN A 50 10.64 6.14 19.68
N LEU A 51 10.38 6.52 18.42
CA LEU A 51 9.27 7.39 18.07
C LEU A 51 7.95 6.78 18.56
N ALA A 52 7.65 5.53 18.20
CA ALA A 52 6.44 4.83 18.63
C ALA A 52 6.29 4.78 20.15
N SER A 53 7.38 4.58 20.89
CA SER A 53 7.38 4.59 22.37
C SER A 53 7.01 5.95 22.97
N LEU A 54 7.32 7.05 22.26
CA LEU A 54 6.95 8.40 22.70
C LEU A 54 5.45 8.64 22.57
N TYR A 55 4.72 7.94 21.69
CA TYR A 55 3.28 8.12 21.48
C TYR A 55 2.47 7.10 22.32
N LYS A 56 2.29 7.42 23.60
CA LYS A 56 1.36 6.71 24.50
C LYS A 56 -0.09 6.87 24.03
N LYS A 57 -0.95 5.93 24.42
CA LYS A 57 -2.39 5.94 24.13
C LYS A 57 -3.00 7.22 24.68
N ASP A 58 -3.32 8.18 23.81
CA ASP A 58 -4.08 9.37 24.16
C ASP A 58 -5.53 9.16 23.67
N PRO A 59 -6.45 8.78 24.57
CA PRO A 59 -7.83 8.46 24.21
C PRO A 59 -8.62 9.66 23.69
N PHE A 60 -8.09 10.89 23.78
CA PHE A 60 -8.77 12.12 23.37
C PHE A 60 -8.17 12.76 22.11
N GLY A 61 -7.06 12.25 21.59
CA GLY A 61 -6.40 12.78 20.39
C GLY A 61 -6.61 11.89 19.18
N ASP A 62 -7.22 12.44 18.12
CA ASP A 62 -7.37 11.80 16.80
C ASP A 62 -6.06 11.80 15.97
N THR A 63 -4.94 12.17 16.60
CA THR A 63 -3.62 12.29 15.97
C THR A 63 -2.75 11.06 16.25
N ASP A 64 -1.79 10.81 15.35
CA ASP A 64 -0.74 9.81 15.50
C ASP A 64 -1.27 8.35 15.51
N LYS A 65 -2.41 8.08 14.86
CA LYS A 65 -3.04 6.75 14.82
C LYS A 65 -2.13 5.71 14.18
N GLU A 66 -1.44 6.10 13.12
CA GLU A 66 -0.53 5.26 12.35
C GLU A 66 0.63 4.78 13.23
N ILE A 67 1.21 5.71 14.00
CA ILE A 67 2.30 5.44 14.93
C ILE A 67 1.83 4.55 16.09
N ARG A 68 0.59 4.76 16.58
CA ARG A 68 -0.01 3.92 17.62
C ARG A 68 -0.29 2.51 17.14
N GLU A 69 -0.85 2.37 15.95
CA GLU A 69 -1.11 1.07 15.31
C GLU A 69 0.19 0.27 15.18
N PHE A 70 1.24 0.90 14.67
CA PHE A 70 2.58 0.30 14.61
C PHE A 70 3.10 -0.10 16.00
N ARG A 71 2.92 0.76 17.02
CA ARG A 71 3.28 0.44 18.41
C ARG A 71 2.55 -0.80 18.91
N GLU A 72 1.25 -0.91 18.65
CA GLU A 72 0.42 -2.04 19.08
C GLU A 72 0.86 -3.35 18.40
N ILE A 73 1.26 -3.30 17.12
CA ILE A 73 1.86 -4.44 16.41
C ILE A 73 3.16 -4.89 17.09
N VAL A 74 4.08 -3.97 17.37
CA VAL A 74 5.35 -4.27 18.05
C VAL A 74 5.11 -4.85 19.45
N GLU A 75 4.17 -4.27 20.21
CA GLU A 75 3.79 -4.76 21.53
C GLU A 75 3.16 -6.16 21.47
N CYS A 76 2.36 -6.46 20.44
CA CYS A 76 1.77 -7.78 20.23
C CYS A 76 2.85 -8.85 20.06
N LEU A 77 3.80 -8.61 19.16
CA LEU A 77 4.91 -9.53 18.89
C LEU A 77 5.79 -9.74 20.13
N ARG A 78 6.03 -8.67 20.89
CA ARG A 78 6.75 -8.73 22.17
C ARG A 78 6.04 -9.58 23.21
N LYS A 79 4.73 -9.38 23.40
CA LYS A 79 3.92 -10.17 24.35
C LYS A 79 3.93 -11.66 23.99
N ARG A 80 3.97 -11.98 22.70
CA ARG A 80 4.04 -13.36 22.18
C ARG A 80 5.45 -13.97 22.24
N LYS A 81 6.48 -13.19 22.58
CA LYS A 81 7.90 -13.58 22.49
C LYS A 81 8.28 -14.06 21.08
N ARG A 82 7.71 -13.42 20.06
CA ARG A 82 7.84 -13.79 18.63
C ARG A 82 8.58 -12.71 17.84
N HIS A 83 9.64 -12.16 18.43
CA HIS A 83 10.48 -11.14 17.79
C HIS A 83 11.19 -11.68 16.53
N ASP A 84 11.38 -12.99 16.45
CA ASP A 84 11.89 -13.73 15.29
C ASP A 84 10.94 -13.74 14.09
N ARG A 85 9.70 -13.23 14.24
CA ARG A 85 8.68 -13.20 13.17
C ARG A 85 8.46 -11.81 12.62
N PHE A 86 9.52 -11.00 12.59
CA PHE A 86 9.49 -9.67 11.98
C PHE A 86 10.66 -9.50 11.02
N ASP A 87 10.37 -9.48 9.73
CA ASP A 87 11.36 -9.37 8.67
C ASP A 87 11.39 -7.96 8.06
N LEU A 88 12.60 -7.48 7.84
CA LEU A 88 12.87 -6.16 7.26
C LEU A 88 12.98 -6.25 5.75
N VAL A 89 12.03 -5.64 5.05
CA VAL A 89 11.92 -5.69 3.59
C VAL A 89 12.67 -4.54 2.95
N HIS A 90 13.43 -4.87 1.91
CA HIS A 90 14.13 -3.97 1.00
C HIS A 90 14.03 -4.54 -0.42
N ALA A 91 14.39 -3.76 -1.44
CA ALA A 91 14.47 -4.26 -2.81
C ALA A 91 15.30 -5.56 -2.87
N ARG A 92 14.83 -6.56 -3.65
CA ARG A 92 15.32 -7.95 -3.78
C ARG A 92 15.00 -8.88 -2.61
N TYR A 93 14.26 -8.42 -1.61
CA TYR A 93 13.77 -9.33 -0.56
C TYR A 93 12.85 -10.39 -1.17
N SER A 94 13.19 -11.67 -1.00
CA SER A 94 12.34 -12.79 -1.41
C SER A 94 11.49 -13.25 -0.23
N PHE A 95 10.18 -13.19 -0.39
CA PHE A 95 9.23 -13.71 0.60
C PHE A 95 9.12 -15.23 0.47
N PHE A 96 9.09 -15.70 -0.78
CA PHE A 96 9.19 -17.11 -1.14
C PHE A 96 9.64 -17.23 -2.60
N ASP A 97 10.27 -18.35 -2.89
CA ASP A 97 10.75 -18.74 -4.22
C ASP A 97 10.61 -20.26 -4.34
N ASP A 98 9.42 -20.71 -4.75
CA ASP A 98 9.14 -22.12 -4.99
C ASP A 98 9.35 -22.43 -6.47
N HIS A 99 10.53 -22.96 -6.78
CA HIS A 99 10.89 -23.39 -8.12
C HIS A 99 10.01 -24.52 -8.66
N SER A 100 9.40 -25.34 -7.79
CA SER A 100 8.57 -26.47 -8.22
C SER A 100 7.23 -26.04 -8.80
N SER A 101 6.60 -25.03 -8.19
CA SER A 101 5.37 -24.43 -8.69
C SER A 101 5.62 -23.24 -9.60
N GLY A 102 6.87 -22.77 -9.69
CA GLY A 102 7.24 -21.49 -10.32
C GLY A 102 6.59 -20.30 -9.60
N ALA A 103 6.32 -20.42 -8.29
CA ALA A 103 5.70 -19.37 -7.50
C ALA A 103 6.79 -18.53 -6.83
N ARG A 104 6.77 -17.21 -7.07
CA ARG A 104 7.75 -16.31 -6.48
C ARG A 104 7.08 -15.03 -6.02
N LEU A 105 7.54 -14.49 -4.90
CA LEU A 105 7.18 -13.14 -4.47
C LEU A 105 8.43 -12.40 -4.01
N VAL A 106 8.73 -11.29 -4.68
CA VAL A 106 9.90 -10.45 -4.40
C VAL A 106 9.52 -8.99 -4.24
N ALA A 107 10.23 -8.29 -3.35
CA ALA A 107 10.12 -6.84 -3.22
C ALA A 107 10.95 -6.12 -4.28
N LEU A 108 10.31 -5.18 -4.99
CA LEU A 108 10.97 -4.27 -5.92
C LEU A 108 11.52 -3.03 -5.22
N SER A 109 10.91 -2.64 -4.10
CA SER A 109 11.24 -1.45 -3.31
C SER A 109 11.08 -1.75 -1.79
N PRO A 110 11.53 -0.87 -0.89
CA PRO A 110 12.27 0.36 -1.10
C PRO A 110 13.71 0.12 -1.59
N SER A 111 14.28 1.09 -2.30
CA SER A 111 15.72 1.10 -2.57
C SER A 111 16.50 1.37 -1.28
N ARG A 112 17.81 1.09 -1.27
CA ARG A 112 18.67 1.43 -0.12
C ARG A 112 18.66 2.94 0.17
N VAL A 113 18.68 3.77 -0.88
CA VAL A 113 18.64 5.24 -0.74
C VAL A 113 17.30 5.69 -0.16
N ALA A 114 16.18 5.17 -0.66
CA ALA A 114 14.86 5.49 -0.11
C ALA A 114 14.75 5.07 1.36
N THR A 115 15.30 3.90 1.71
CA THR A 115 15.35 3.42 3.10
C THR A 115 16.14 4.38 3.99
N THR A 116 17.35 4.78 3.58
CA THR A 116 18.18 5.73 4.34
C THR A 116 17.47 7.07 4.52
N GLN A 117 16.90 7.63 3.45
CA GLN A 117 16.18 8.90 3.49
C GLN A 117 14.94 8.84 4.39
N ALA A 118 14.20 7.73 4.36
CA ALA A 118 13.07 7.53 5.26
C ALA A 118 13.51 7.49 6.74
N ILE A 119 14.63 6.81 7.05
CA ILE A 119 15.20 6.78 8.42
C ILE A 119 15.65 8.18 8.86
N GLU A 120 16.32 8.93 7.99
CA GLU A 120 16.72 10.32 8.24
C GLU A 120 15.49 11.20 8.53
N ARG A 121 14.42 11.03 7.74
CA ARG A 121 13.19 11.78 7.94
C ARG A 121 12.52 11.45 9.27
N ILE A 122 12.52 10.18 9.70
CA ILE A 122 12.02 9.76 11.01
C ILE A 122 12.87 10.36 12.14
N ARG A 123 14.19 10.46 11.98
CA ARG A 123 15.09 11.09 12.97
C ARG A 123 14.73 12.55 13.21
N GLU A 124 14.37 13.29 12.17
CA GLU A 124 13.93 14.69 12.27
C GLU A 124 12.64 14.87 13.08
N LEU A 125 11.81 13.82 13.20
CA LEU A 125 10.56 13.86 13.95
C LEU A 125 10.76 13.74 15.47
N LYS A 126 11.98 13.41 15.93
CA LYS A 126 12.26 13.33 17.37
C LYS A 126 12.18 14.74 17.99
N PRO A 127 11.34 14.97 19.01
CA PRO A 127 11.27 16.27 19.69
C PRO A 127 12.64 16.64 20.28
N LYS A 128 13.07 17.91 20.14
CA LYS A 128 14.30 18.35 20.80
C LYS A 128 14.05 18.55 22.29
N LYS A 129 15.11 18.44 23.10
CA LYS A 129 15.05 18.56 24.56
C LYS A 129 14.41 19.91 24.96
N GLY A 130 13.27 19.85 25.66
CA GLY A 130 12.53 21.03 26.12
C GLY A 130 11.38 21.49 25.21
N GLU A 131 11.22 20.89 24.02
CA GLU A 131 10.09 21.18 23.13
C GLU A 131 8.85 20.39 23.53
N ARG A 132 7.65 21.00 23.36
CA ARG A 132 6.39 20.26 23.43
C ARG A 132 6.33 19.26 22.27
N ARG A 133 5.67 18.11 22.48
CA ARG A 133 5.39 17.14 21.41
C ARG A 133 4.87 17.87 20.18
N VAL A 134 5.61 17.77 19.07
CA VAL A 134 5.11 18.17 17.76
C VAL A 134 4.04 17.14 17.40
N ARG A 135 2.84 17.60 17.00
CA ARG A 135 1.84 16.71 16.40
C ARG A 135 2.47 16.16 15.13
N LEU A 136 2.73 14.85 15.07
CA LEU A 136 3.37 14.27 13.90
C LEU A 136 2.30 13.98 12.88
N VAL A 137 2.18 14.89 11.91
CA VAL A 137 1.76 14.49 10.58
C VAL A 137 2.89 13.61 10.06
N ALA A 138 2.62 12.34 9.76
CA ALA A 138 3.58 11.47 9.08
C ALA A 138 4.24 12.27 7.93
N PRO A 139 5.57 12.23 7.77
CA PRO A 139 6.31 12.91 6.71
C PRO A 139 5.57 12.85 5.38
N SER A 140 5.09 14.02 4.96
CA SER A 140 3.92 14.13 4.09
C SER A 140 4.24 14.24 2.61
N SER A 141 5.42 13.85 2.14
CA SER A 141 5.78 14.18 0.75
C SER A 141 6.38 13.06 -0.08
N GLU A 142 6.87 11.98 0.51
CA GLU A 142 7.44 10.89 -0.29
C GLU A 142 7.20 9.55 0.42
N ASN A 143 6.46 8.65 -0.24
CA ASN A 143 6.20 7.27 0.17
C ASN A 143 7.46 6.38 0.05
N LEU A 144 8.60 6.88 0.57
CA LEU A 144 9.94 6.28 0.46
C LEU A 144 10.03 4.88 1.06
N ASN A 145 9.13 4.57 1.99
CA ASN A 145 9.05 3.28 2.65
C ASN A 145 8.08 2.31 1.95
N ALA A 146 7.41 2.70 0.87
CA ALA A 146 6.49 1.83 0.13
C ALA A 146 7.20 0.60 -0.43
N VAL A 147 6.64 -0.57 -0.15
CA VAL A 147 7.06 -1.87 -0.68
C VAL A 147 6.19 -2.23 -1.88
N ALA A 148 6.72 -2.04 -3.08
CA ALA A 148 6.17 -2.59 -4.31
C ALA A 148 6.65 -4.04 -4.50
N LEU A 149 5.79 -4.88 -5.06
CA LEU A 149 6.04 -6.32 -5.18
C LEU A 149 5.95 -6.77 -6.64
N HIS A 150 6.74 -7.78 -6.98
CA HIS A 150 6.53 -8.62 -8.16
C HIS A 150 6.18 -10.04 -7.69
N PHE A 151 5.08 -10.57 -8.23
CA PHE A 151 4.61 -11.92 -8.01
C PHE A 151 4.61 -12.69 -9.33
N SER A 152 5.15 -13.90 -9.33
CA SER A 152 5.05 -14.82 -10.47
C SER A 152 4.45 -16.16 -10.04
N PHE A 153 3.74 -16.80 -10.97
CA PHE A 153 3.20 -18.15 -10.83
C PHE A 153 3.06 -18.81 -12.21
N GLY A 154 3.93 -19.77 -12.51
CA GLY A 154 4.00 -20.34 -13.86
C GLY A 154 4.28 -19.26 -14.89
N LYS A 155 3.42 -19.11 -15.90
CA LYS A 155 3.53 -18.03 -16.91
C LYS A 155 2.82 -16.73 -16.52
N PHE A 156 2.17 -16.67 -15.37
CA PHE A 156 1.50 -15.48 -14.88
C PHE A 156 2.48 -14.61 -14.07
N SER A 157 2.30 -13.29 -14.15
CA SER A 157 3.01 -12.34 -13.30
C SER A 157 2.13 -11.14 -12.98
N ALA A 158 2.30 -10.58 -11.79
CA ALA A 158 1.60 -9.38 -11.33
C ALA A 158 2.57 -8.44 -10.59
N VAL A 159 2.33 -7.14 -10.70
CA VAL A 159 2.99 -6.13 -9.87
C VAL A 159 1.99 -5.48 -8.95
N LEU A 160 2.33 -5.40 -7.66
CA LEU A 160 1.57 -4.66 -6.66
C LEU A 160 2.33 -3.38 -6.32
N GLY A 161 1.92 -2.25 -6.87
CA GLY A 161 2.68 -1.00 -6.79
C GLY A 161 2.73 -0.32 -5.43
N SER A 162 1.93 -0.78 -4.45
CA SER A 162 1.74 -0.10 -3.16
C SER A 162 1.47 1.40 -3.41
N ASP A 163 2.12 2.28 -2.68
CA ASP A 163 2.14 3.71 -2.90
C ASP A 163 3.51 4.20 -3.37
N LEU A 164 4.22 3.39 -4.16
CA LEU A 164 5.53 3.79 -4.67
C LEU A 164 5.39 5.00 -5.60
N GLU A 165 6.08 6.08 -5.26
CA GLU A 165 6.06 7.35 -5.99
C GLU A 165 7.37 7.60 -6.71
N GLU A 166 7.31 8.41 -7.77
CA GLU A 166 8.44 9.05 -8.42
C GLU A 166 8.61 10.48 -7.87
N SER A 167 9.81 10.77 -7.37
CA SER A 167 10.18 12.09 -6.83
C SER A 167 11.22 12.84 -7.69
N GLY A 168 11.57 12.30 -8.86
CA GLY A 168 12.58 12.85 -9.77
C GLY A 168 14.01 12.47 -9.38
N ASN A 169 14.19 11.76 -8.26
CA ASN A 169 15.47 11.20 -7.84
C ASN A 169 15.61 9.78 -8.39
N ILE A 170 16.57 9.59 -9.29
CA ILE A 170 16.80 8.32 -9.99
C ILE A 170 17.13 7.13 -9.06
N ARG A 171 17.42 7.39 -7.78
CA ARG A 171 17.76 6.40 -6.75
C ARG A 171 16.61 6.09 -5.80
N THR A 172 15.44 6.71 -5.97
CA THR A 172 14.19 6.38 -5.25
C THR A 172 13.09 6.00 -6.23
N GLY A 173 11.93 5.57 -5.71
CA GLY A 173 10.74 5.37 -6.53
C GLY A 173 10.87 4.31 -7.62
N TRP A 174 10.08 4.50 -8.68
CA TRP A 174 10.12 3.66 -9.88
C TRP A 174 11.43 3.78 -10.64
N SER A 175 12.04 4.97 -10.68
CA SER A 175 13.37 5.14 -11.28
C SER A 175 14.40 4.21 -10.64
N ALA A 176 14.41 4.07 -9.31
CA ALA A 176 15.32 3.15 -8.63
C ALA A 176 15.09 1.69 -9.03
N VAL A 177 13.83 1.28 -9.17
CA VAL A 177 13.49 -0.08 -9.61
C VAL A 177 14.12 -0.34 -10.98
N LEU A 178 13.89 0.57 -11.94
CA LEU A 178 14.37 0.42 -13.32
C LEU A 178 15.88 0.55 -13.47
N ASN A 179 16.53 1.37 -12.65
CA ASN A 179 17.99 1.56 -12.69
C ASN A 179 18.75 0.48 -11.91
N SER A 180 18.06 -0.37 -11.17
CA SER A 180 18.70 -1.39 -10.35
C SER A 180 18.95 -2.71 -11.08
N ASP A 181 18.54 -2.86 -12.34
CA ASP A 181 18.60 -4.14 -13.08
C ASP A 181 17.88 -5.31 -12.39
N ILE A 182 17.06 -5.06 -11.35
CA ILE A 182 16.40 -6.11 -10.55
C ILE A 182 15.55 -7.05 -11.40
N THR A 183 14.91 -6.53 -12.45
CA THR A 183 14.11 -7.34 -13.37
C THR A 183 14.97 -8.33 -14.16
N THR A 184 16.13 -7.88 -14.61
CA THR A 184 17.07 -8.70 -15.39
C THR A 184 17.79 -9.70 -14.48
N GLU A 185 18.33 -9.23 -13.36
CA GLU A 185 19.06 -10.06 -12.38
C GLU A 185 18.18 -11.19 -11.83
N LEU A 186 16.92 -10.90 -11.52
CA LEU A 186 15.99 -11.88 -10.98
C LEU A 186 15.18 -12.60 -12.07
N SER A 187 15.40 -12.31 -13.35
CA SER A 187 14.65 -12.87 -14.49
C SER A 187 13.13 -12.74 -14.30
N LEU A 188 12.66 -11.54 -13.95
CA LEU A 188 11.25 -11.26 -13.70
C LEU A 188 10.52 -11.06 -15.02
N ASP A 189 9.46 -11.84 -15.23
CA ASP A 189 8.59 -11.66 -16.39
C ASP A 189 7.78 -10.36 -16.30
N LYS A 190 7.39 -9.86 -17.47
CA LYS A 190 6.46 -8.74 -17.57
C LYS A 190 5.11 -9.10 -16.94
N ALA A 191 4.58 -8.21 -16.12
CA ALA A 191 3.35 -8.46 -15.39
C ALA A 191 2.10 -8.23 -16.24
N HIS A 192 1.16 -9.15 -16.11
CA HIS A 192 -0.15 -9.17 -16.76
C HIS A 192 -1.18 -8.37 -15.97
N VAL A 193 -0.95 -8.20 -14.67
CA VAL A 193 -1.80 -7.43 -13.75
C VAL A 193 -0.94 -6.39 -13.03
N TYR A 194 -1.46 -5.17 -12.93
CA TYR A 194 -0.83 -4.11 -12.16
C TYR A 194 -1.82 -3.49 -11.16
N LYS A 195 -1.57 -3.64 -9.85
CA LYS A 195 -2.16 -2.71 -8.87
C LYS A 195 -1.41 -1.40 -9.01
N VAL A 196 -2.08 -0.41 -9.60
CA VAL A 196 -1.52 0.91 -9.89
C VAL A 196 -1.04 1.55 -8.59
N ALA A 197 0.20 2.03 -8.60
CA ALA A 197 0.78 2.67 -7.45
C ALA A 197 0.00 3.92 -7.02
N HIS A 198 -0.02 4.13 -5.72
CA HIS A 198 -0.49 5.34 -5.05
C HIS A 198 -1.86 5.82 -5.56
N HIS A 199 -2.81 4.89 -5.55
CA HIS A 199 -4.20 5.11 -5.96
C HIS A 199 -4.39 5.62 -7.40
N GLY A 200 -3.35 5.54 -8.24
CA GLY A 200 -3.38 6.04 -9.61
C GLY A 200 -2.86 7.47 -9.77
N SER A 201 -2.35 8.10 -8.70
CA SER A 201 -1.82 9.46 -8.75
C SER A 201 -0.76 9.66 -9.85
N VAL A 202 -0.60 10.91 -10.28
CA VAL A 202 0.45 11.28 -11.25
C VAL A 202 1.85 10.97 -10.74
N ASN A 203 2.12 11.12 -9.44
CA ASN A 203 3.44 10.80 -8.87
C ASN A 203 3.64 9.28 -8.69
N GLY A 204 2.58 8.47 -8.66
CA GLY A 204 2.69 7.01 -8.75
C GLY A 204 2.97 6.51 -10.17
N HIS A 205 2.90 7.39 -11.18
CA HIS A 205 3.10 7.04 -12.58
C HIS A 205 4.56 7.18 -13.00
N HIS A 206 5.07 6.16 -13.68
CA HIS A 206 6.37 6.22 -14.35
C HIS A 206 6.29 5.52 -15.71
N GLN A 207 6.46 6.28 -16.80
CA GLN A 207 6.27 5.75 -18.16
C GLN A 207 7.18 4.56 -18.46
N GLY A 208 8.46 4.65 -18.10
CA GLY A 208 9.40 3.54 -18.30
C GLY A 208 9.06 2.29 -17.48
N ALA A 209 8.25 2.41 -16.41
CA ALA A 209 7.80 1.26 -15.64
C ALA A 209 6.70 0.53 -16.42
N TRP A 210 5.77 1.27 -17.02
CA TRP A 210 4.76 0.70 -17.91
C TRP A 210 5.36 -0.03 -19.11
N GLU A 211 6.43 0.51 -19.69
CA GLU A 211 7.09 -0.08 -20.86
C GLU A 211 7.92 -1.32 -20.51
N LYS A 212 8.57 -1.34 -19.35
CA LYS A 212 9.56 -2.37 -18.98
C LYS A 212 9.00 -3.46 -18.07
N LEU A 213 8.12 -3.11 -17.12
CA LEU A 213 7.62 -4.04 -16.10
C LEU A 213 6.35 -4.77 -16.50
N PHE A 214 5.56 -4.22 -17.42
CA PHE A 214 4.24 -4.75 -17.72
C PHE A 214 4.17 -5.32 -19.14
N ALA A 215 3.28 -6.32 -19.29
CA ALA A 215 2.90 -6.85 -20.59
C ALA A 215 2.16 -5.76 -21.40
N LEU A 216 1.96 -5.99 -22.69
CA LEU A 216 1.15 -5.06 -23.50
C LEU A 216 -0.27 -5.02 -22.92
N GLN A 217 -0.75 -3.82 -22.58
CA GLN A 217 -2.09 -3.59 -22.02
C GLN A 217 -2.41 -4.52 -20.83
N PRO A 218 -1.71 -4.42 -19.68
CA PRO A 218 -2.02 -5.24 -18.52
C PRO A 218 -3.41 -4.92 -17.99
N GLN A 219 -3.99 -5.82 -17.21
CA GLN A 219 -5.15 -5.50 -16.38
C GLN A 219 -4.72 -4.54 -15.26
N ALA A 220 -5.18 -3.29 -15.31
CA ALA A 220 -4.92 -2.32 -14.26
C ALA A 220 -5.99 -2.37 -13.18
N ILE A 221 -5.57 -2.28 -11.92
CA ILE A 221 -6.43 -2.22 -10.74
C ILE A 221 -5.98 -1.06 -9.87
N THR A 222 -6.91 -0.26 -9.33
CA THR A 222 -6.56 0.77 -8.35
C THR A 222 -7.56 0.82 -7.20
N THR A 223 -7.08 1.30 -6.06
CA THR A 223 -7.86 1.53 -4.84
C THR A 223 -8.07 3.03 -4.68
N PRO A 224 -9.30 3.53 -4.47
CA PRO A 224 -9.51 4.96 -4.35
C PRO A 224 -9.02 5.49 -3.00
N TYR A 225 -8.52 6.71 -2.98
CA TYR A 225 -8.12 7.43 -1.77
C TYR A 225 -8.91 8.73 -1.64
N SER A 226 -9.89 8.72 -0.74
CA SER A 226 -10.87 9.79 -0.61
C SER A 226 -10.29 11.12 -0.12
N ASN A 227 -9.21 11.11 0.66
CA ASN A 227 -8.62 12.34 1.19
C ASN A 227 -8.05 13.23 0.07
N SER A 228 -7.52 12.62 -1.00
CA SER A 228 -6.97 13.32 -2.16
C SER A 228 -7.82 13.17 -3.43
N HIS A 229 -9.02 12.59 -3.32
CA HIS A 229 -9.92 12.33 -4.46
C HIS A 229 -9.26 11.53 -5.59
N LEU A 230 -8.45 10.52 -5.22
CA LEU A 230 -7.75 9.66 -6.18
C LEU A 230 -8.53 8.35 -6.43
N PRO A 231 -8.42 7.75 -7.63
CA PRO A 231 -7.86 8.38 -8.84
C PRO A 231 -8.75 9.55 -9.31
N ALA A 232 -8.12 10.63 -9.78
CA ALA A 232 -8.84 11.71 -10.44
C ALA A 232 -9.27 11.31 -11.86
N GLU A 233 -10.15 12.08 -12.48
CA GLU A 233 -10.55 11.86 -13.88
C GLU A 233 -9.34 11.88 -14.83
N SER A 234 -8.42 12.84 -14.65
CA SER A 234 -7.17 12.89 -15.42
C SER A 234 -6.24 11.71 -15.18
N ASP A 235 -6.30 11.07 -14.00
CA ASP A 235 -5.53 9.85 -13.73
C ASP A 235 -6.12 8.66 -14.49
N ILE A 236 -7.45 8.55 -14.51
CA ILE A 236 -8.19 7.54 -15.26
C ILE A 236 -7.87 7.69 -16.77
N GLU A 237 -7.99 8.90 -17.32
CA GLU A 237 -7.68 9.21 -18.72
C GLU A 237 -6.24 8.86 -19.10
N ARG A 238 -5.28 9.08 -18.19
CA ARG A 238 -3.88 8.74 -18.40
C ARG A 238 -3.61 7.23 -18.37
N ILE A 239 -4.34 6.47 -17.55
CA ILE A 239 -4.09 5.05 -17.31
C ILE A 239 -4.80 4.15 -18.33
N ILE A 240 -6.05 4.47 -18.71
CA ILE A 240 -6.86 3.63 -19.63
C ILE A 240 -6.10 3.26 -20.92
N PRO A 241 -5.43 4.19 -21.63
CA PRO A 241 -4.77 3.86 -22.90
C PRO A 241 -3.62 2.86 -22.75
N LEU A 242 -3.08 2.69 -21.53
CA LEU A 242 -1.96 1.82 -21.24
C LEU A 242 -2.39 0.42 -20.78
N ALA A 243 -3.68 0.20 -20.51
CA ALA A 243 -4.22 -1.00 -19.89
C ALA A 243 -5.33 -1.64 -20.75
N SER A 244 -5.61 -2.92 -20.54
CA SER A 244 -6.76 -3.58 -21.18
C SER A 244 -8.10 -3.06 -20.62
N SER A 245 -8.11 -2.83 -19.31
CA SER A 245 -9.14 -2.08 -18.60
C SER A 245 -8.55 -1.59 -17.27
N LEU A 246 -9.19 -0.57 -16.69
CA LEU A 246 -8.91 -0.09 -15.34
C LEU A 246 -10.08 -0.41 -14.43
N ILE A 247 -9.85 -1.25 -13.43
CA ILE A 247 -10.86 -1.56 -12.40
C ILE A 247 -10.52 -0.80 -11.12
N VAL A 248 -11.41 0.09 -10.70
CA VAL A 248 -11.34 0.80 -9.42
C VAL A 248 -12.19 0.03 -8.42
N THR A 249 -11.63 -0.30 -7.25
CA THR A 249 -12.33 -1.14 -6.26
C THR A 249 -13.65 -0.50 -5.80
N ARG A 250 -13.74 0.83 -5.80
CA ARG A 250 -14.96 1.56 -5.43
C ARG A 250 -15.03 2.87 -6.23
N ASP A 251 -16.24 3.32 -6.56
CA ASP A 251 -16.45 4.63 -7.18
C ASP A 251 -15.75 5.74 -6.35
N PRO A 252 -14.74 6.44 -6.91
CA PRO A 252 -14.03 7.51 -6.23
C PRO A 252 -14.90 8.78 -6.07
N THR A 253 -15.97 8.90 -6.85
CA THR A 253 -16.85 10.08 -6.92
C THR A 253 -18.32 9.71 -6.71
N PRO A 254 -18.71 9.22 -5.51
CA PRO A 254 -20.08 8.77 -5.27
C PRO A 254 -21.09 9.89 -5.55
N LYS A 255 -21.88 9.74 -6.62
CA LYS A 255 -22.82 10.76 -7.11
C LYS A 255 -24.09 10.90 -6.25
N THR A 256 -24.32 10.01 -5.29
CA THR A 256 -25.57 9.98 -4.52
C THR A 256 -25.58 11.00 -3.40
N LYS A 257 -26.24 12.14 -3.62
CA LYS A 257 -26.70 13.02 -2.53
C LYS A 257 -27.67 12.22 -1.65
N THR A 258 -27.28 11.85 -0.44
CA THR A 258 -28.21 11.28 0.55
C THR A 258 -29.34 12.29 0.77
N LYS A 259 -30.58 11.91 0.43
CA LYS A 259 -31.76 12.76 0.67
C LYS A 259 -31.95 12.85 2.18
N ARG A 260 -31.78 14.06 2.74
CA ARG A 260 -31.88 14.34 4.18
C ARG A 260 -33.02 15.32 4.44
N ASP A 261 -33.62 15.22 5.61
CA ASP A 261 -34.64 16.15 6.08
C ASP A 261 -34.13 17.62 6.05
N PRO A 262 -34.97 18.61 5.68
CA PRO A 262 -34.58 20.01 5.61
C PRO A 262 -34.03 20.61 6.90
N VAL A 263 -34.46 20.13 8.07
CA VAL A 263 -33.98 20.60 9.39
C VAL A 263 -32.57 20.06 9.65
N ALA A 264 -32.33 18.78 9.41
CA ALA A 264 -30.99 18.17 9.50
C ALA A 264 -30.01 18.86 8.54
N ASN A 265 -30.44 19.16 7.32
CA ASN A 265 -29.62 19.90 6.35
C ASN A 265 -29.29 21.33 6.79
N ARG A 266 -30.24 22.04 7.43
CA ARG A 266 -30.02 23.40 7.96
C ARG A 266 -29.03 23.39 9.12
N TRP A 267 -29.17 22.42 10.04
CA TRP A 267 -28.26 22.27 11.17
C TRP A 267 -26.85 21.92 10.71
N LEU A 268 -26.70 20.95 9.81
CA LEU A 268 -25.39 20.55 9.26
C LEU A 268 -24.70 21.70 8.51
N LYS A 269 -25.44 22.51 7.73
CA LYS A 269 -24.89 23.69 7.04
C LYS A 269 -24.34 24.75 8.01
N ARG A 270 -24.83 24.81 9.24
CA ARG A 270 -24.33 25.73 10.28
C ARG A 270 -23.06 25.21 10.96
N GLN A 271 -22.84 23.90 10.95
CA GLN A 271 -21.72 23.25 11.63
C GLN A 271 -20.50 23.06 10.72
N THR A 272 -20.70 22.90 9.40
CA THR A 272 -19.59 22.70 8.45
C THR A 272 -19.90 23.22 7.05
N THR A 273 -18.91 23.84 6.42
CA THR A 273 -18.93 24.32 5.04
C THR A 273 -18.55 23.23 4.04
N HIS A 274 -17.73 22.25 4.44
CA HIS A 274 -17.23 21.18 3.57
C HIS A 274 -17.82 19.83 3.98
N ARG A 275 -18.52 19.19 3.04
CA ARG A 275 -19.18 17.89 3.24
C ARG A 275 -18.93 17.03 2.01
N HIS A 276 -18.55 15.78 2.23
CA HIS A 276 -18.42 14.77 1.18
C HIS A 276 -19.27 13.55 1.55
N VAL A 277 -19.75 12.84 0.54
CA VAL A 277 -20.44 11.56 0.72
C VAL A 277 -19.38 10.48 0.75
N ILE A 278 -19.38 9.68 1.81
CA ILE A 278 -18.52 8.49 1.89
C ILE A 278 -19.29 7.32 1.26
N ASN A 279 -18.68 6.64 0.30
CA ASN A 279 -19.22 5.40 -0.26
C ASN A 279 -18.89 4.24 0.71
N ASP A 280 -19.89 3.70 1.40
CA ASP A 280 -19.71 2.63 2.39
C ASP A 280 -19.54 1.23 1.77
N LYS A 281 -19.69 1.11 0.43
CA LYS A 281 -19.53 -0.17 -0.25
C LYS A 281 -18.06 -0.58 -0.31
N ILE A 282 -17.80 -1.82 0.11
CA ILE A 282 -16.47 -2.42 0.02
C ILE A 282 -16.31 -3.05 -1.37
N GLY A 283 -15.33 -2.54 -2.10
CA GLY A 283 -14.84 -3.12 -3.34
C GLY A 283 -14.07 -4.40 -3.13
N HIS A 284 -14.33 -5.41 -3.95
CA HIS A 284 -13.52 -6.63 -3.95
C HIS A 284 -13.29 -7.13 -5.38
N ILE A 285 -12.02 -7.34 -5.71
CA ILE A 285 -11.56 -7.91 -6.97
C ILE A 285 -10.81 -9.21 -6.63
N GLN A 286 -11.17 -10.29 -7.29
CA GLN A 286 -10.54 -11.59 -7.19
C GLN A 286 -9.94 -11.96 -8.54
N ILE A 287 -8.64 -12.22 -8.55
CA ILE A 287 -7.95 -12.78 -9.71
C ILE A 287 -7.70 -14.26 -9.43
N ARG A 288 -8.16 -15.12 -10.34
CA ARG A 288 -7.89 -16.57 -10.31
C ARG A 288 -6.94 -16.90 -11.44
N ILE A 289 -5.82 -17.51 -11.11
CA ILE A 289 -4.73 -17.79 -12.04
C ILE A 289 -4.58 -19.31 -12.26
N ARG A 290 -4.14 -19.68 -13.46
CA ARG A 290 -3.72 -21.04 -13.81
C ARG A 290 -2.23 -21.04 -14.13
N PRO A 291 -1.51 -22.18 -13.96
CA PRO A 291 -0.08 -22.25 -14.26
C PRO A 291 0.28 -21.89 -15.71
N GLY A 292 -0.65 -22.10 -16.66
CA GLY A 292 -0.48 -21.75 -18.07
C GLY A 292 -0.45 -20.26 -18.36
N GLY A 293 -0.69 -19.40 -17.36
CA GLY A 293 -0.74 -17.95 -17.49
C GLY A 293 -2.16 -17.40 -17.65
N GLU A 294 -3.15 -18.26 -17.86
CA GLU A 294 -4.54 -17.83 -17.96
C GLU A 294 -5.04 -17.31 -16.60
N PHE A 295 -5.72 -16.18 -16.61
CA PHE A 295 -6.33 -15.62 -15.42
C PHE A 295 -7.73 -15.10 -15.68
N ILE A 296 -8.55 -15.10 -14.63
CA ILE A 296 -9.92 -14.58 -14.64
C ILE A 296 -10.02 -13.51 -13.58
N VAL A 297 -10.60 -12.36 -13.94
CA VAL A 297 -10.87 -11.26 -13.02
C VAL A 297 -12.35 -11.26 -12.67
N ALA A 298 -12.67 -11.55 -11.41
CA ALA A 298 -14.00 -11.41 -10.85
C ALA A 298 -14.05 -10.16 -9.96
N LYS A 299 -15.16 -9.44 -9.96
CA LYS A 299 -15.36 -8.25 -9.13
C LYS A 299 -16.79 -8.20 -8.60
N ASN A 300 -16.97 -7.61 -7.43
CA ASN A 300 -18.31 -7.35 -6.92
C ASN A 300 -18.93 -6.08 -7.54
N SER A 301 -20.19 -5.82 -7.23
CA SER A 301 -20.95 -4.68 -7.77
C SER A 301 -20.51 -3.30 -7.23
N ALA A 302 -19.56 -3.26 -6.29
CA ALA A 302 -19.03 -2.00 -5.78
C ALA A 302 -17.89 -1.45 -6.66
N CYS A 303 -17.22 -2.34 -7.41
CA CYS A 303 -16.15 -1.97 -8.32
C CYS A 303 -16.68 -1.25 -9.57
N VAL A 304 -15.88 -0.32 -10.07
CA VAL A 304 -16.13 0.39 -11.33
C VAL A 304 -15.06 -0.05 -12.32
N GLU A 305 -15.44 -0.31 -13.57
CA GLU A 305 -14.49 -0.60 -14.64
C GLU A 305 -14.60 0.43 -15.75
N TYR A 306 -13.43 0.85 -16.20
CA TYR A 306 -13.25 1.72 -17.35
C TYR A 306 -12.54 0.90 -18.44
N GLY A 307 -13.18 0.77 -19.60
CA GLY A 307 -12.61 0.11 -20.77
C GLY A 307 -11.92 1.12 -21.70
N SER A 308 -11.06 0.59 -22.57
CA SER A 308 -10.51 1.31 -23.73
C SER A 308 -11.58 1.68 -24.76
#